data_AF-A0A0N9DTJ0-F1
#
_entry.id   AF-A0A0N9DTJ0-F1
#
_cell.length_a   1.000
_cell.length_b   1.000
_cell.length_c   1.000
_cell.angle_alpha   90.00
_cell.angle_beta   90.00
_cell.angle_gamma   90.00
#
_symmetry.space_group_name_H-M   'P 1'
#
loop_
_entity.id
_entity.type
_entity.pdbx_description
1 polymer ?
#
loop_
_entity_poly.entity_id
_entity_poly.type
_entity_poly.pdbx_seq_one_letter_code
_entity_poly.pdbx_strand_id
1 'polypeptide(L)'
;AYLRGRYSTRSTGLWHVALPRVYAMTCYFSHRAICAETHNLGPGLTQGFFGYRDYDLKHPNCLVAWCTDPLASNRVKPNTIRRFGEILGRGTVIVVDLRLSNAAAKAHEWLPVKPGTDGALAGSIAHVLLTEGMWSREFVGDFKDGRNLFVAGQTVDEAAFVEKETHGLVKWWNL
;
A
#
# COMPACT_ATOMS: atom_id res chain seq x y z
N ALA A 1 37.41 -4.17 -0.96
CA ALA A 1 36.39 -4.83 -0.11
C ALA A 1 35.16 -5.18 -0.95
N TYR A 2 35.08 -6.41 -1.46
CA TYR A 2 34.02 -6.87 -2.39
C TYR A 2 32.73 -7.34 -1.69
N LEU A 3 32.77 -7.56 -0.37
CA LEU A 3 31.68 -8.13 0.43
C LEU A 3 31.06 -7.10 1.39
N ARG A 4 30.75 -5.89 0.91
CA ARG A 4 30.10 -4.83 1.73
C ARG A 4 28.57 -4.89 1.73
N GLY A 5 27.99 -6.03 1.37
CA GLY A 5 26.54 -6.22 1.30
C GLY A 5 25.87 -5.43 0.17
N ARG A 6 24.53 -5.35 0.23
CA ARG A 6 23.65 -4.80 -0.83
C ARG A 6 23.91 -3.34 -1.19
N TYR A 7 24.41 -2.52 -0.26
CA TYR A 7 24.54 -1.07 -0.48
C TYR A 7 25.80 -0.67 -1.24
N SER A 8 26.65 -1.63 -1.63
CA SER A 8 27.78 -1.33 -2.50
C SER A 8 27.35 -1.46 -3.96
N THR A 9 27.49 -0.38 -4.72
CA THR A 9 27.23 -0.37 -6.17
C THR A 9 27.96 -1.49 -6.91
N ARG A 10 29.16 -1.83 -6.44
CA ARG A 10 30.01 -2.87 -7.01
C ARG A 10 29.48 -4.30 -6.75
N SER A 11 28.88 -4.58 -5.60
CA SER A 11 28.29 -5.91 -5.31
C SER A 11 26.99 -6.12 -6.09
N THR A 12 26.13 -5.09 -6.18
CA THR A 12 24.89 -5.18 -6.96
C THR A 12 25.18 -5.33 -8.45
N GLY A 13 26.03 -4.48 -9.03
CA GLY A 13 26.34 -4.54 -10.46
C GLY A 13 27.05 -5.84 -10.87
N LEU A 14 27.99 -6.33 -10.06
CA LEU A 14 28.74 -7.54 -10.40
C LEU A 14 27.93 -8.82 -10.14
N TRP A 15 27.46 -9.03 -8.92
CA TRP A 15 26.86 -10.30 -8.50
C TRP A 15 25.39 -10.46 -8.88
N HIS A 16 24.61 -9.37 -8.90
CA HIS A 16 23.19 -9.43 -9.24
C HIS A 16 22.92 -9.23 -10.74
N VAL A 17 23.86 -8.64 -11.49
CA VAL A 17 23.64 -8.28 -12.91
C VAL A 17 24.66 -8.92 -13.83
N ALA A 18 25.96 -8.62 -13.67
CA ALA A 18 26.97 -9.07 -14.63
C ALA A 18 27.16 -10.60 -14.60
N LEU A 19 27.32 -11.20 -13.42
CA LEU A 19 27.56 -12.63 -13.30
C LEU A 19 26.40 -13.48 -13.86
N PRO A 20 25.12 -13.26 -13.49
CA PRO A 20 24.02 -14.05 -14.06
C PRO A 20 23.93 -13.88 -15.58
N ARG A 21 24.19 -12.67 -16.11
CA ARG A 21 24.15 -12.42 -17.56
C ARG A 21 25.25 -13.15 -18.33
N VAL A 22 26.48 -13.17 -17.82
CA VAL A 22 27.61 -13.86 -18.47
C VAL A 22 27.33 -15.36 -18.62
N TYR A 23 26.73 -15.97 -17.60
CA TYR A 23 26.39 -17.39 -17.61
C TYR A 23 24.98 -17.70 -18.15
N ALA A 24 24.29 -16.72 -18.72
CA ALA A 24 22.89 -16.84 -19.17
C ALA A 24 21.94 -17.44 -18.11
N MET A 25 22.22 -17.18 -16.83
CA MET A 25 21.48 -17.71 -15.69
C MET A 25 20.29 -16.82 -15.38
N THR A 26 19.07 -17.35 -15.53
CA THR A 26 17.82 -16.67 -15.20
C THR A 26 17.35 -16.95 -13.76
N CYS A 27 17.84 -18.03 -13.14
CA CYS A 27 17.47 -18.45 -11.78
C CYS A 27 18.23 -17.69 -10.68
N TYR A 28 18.24 -16.36 -10.74
CA TYR A 28 18.91 -15.52 -9.76
C TYR A 28 17.91 -14.93 -8.75
N PHE A 29 18.07 -15.28 -7.48
CA PHE A 29 17.24 -14.75 -6.39
C PHE A 29 18.08 -14.01 -5.36
N SER A 30 17.47 -13.02 -4.71
CA SER A 30 18.08 -12.34 -3.58
C SER A 30 17.07 -12.23 -2.44
N HIS A 31 17.55 -11.94 -1.22
CA HIS A 31 16.70 -11.64 -0.06
C HIS A 31 15.61 -10.59 -0.36
N ARG A 32 15.78 -9.76 -1.39
CA ARG A 32 14.73 -8.81 -1.79
C ARG A 32 13.42 -9.48 -2.19
N ALA A 33 13.47 -10.70 -2.73
CA ALA A 33 12.29 -11.45 -3.19
C ALA A 33 11.27 -11.68 -2.07
N ILE A 34 11.71 -11.79 -0.80
CA ILE A 34 10.83 -12.02 0.35
C ILE A 34 10.38 -10.73 1.05
N CYS A 35 10.81 -9.55 0.61
CA CYS A 35 10.55 -8.29 1.31
C CYS A 35 10.35 -7.10 0.38
N ALA A 36 11.39 -6.74 -0.39
CA ALA A 36 11.39 -5.53 -1.20
C ALA A 36 10.53 -5.66 -2.45
N GLU A 37 10.65 -6.80 -3.14
CA GLU A 37 10.02 -6.98 -4.44
C GLU A 37 8.51 -7.06 -4.32
N THR A 38 7.98 -7.73 -3.31
CA THR A 38 6.53 -7.76 -3.04
C THR A 38 5.97 -6.36 -2.80
N HIS A 39 6.67 -5.53 -2.01
CA HIS A 39 6.28 -4.14 -1.80
C HIS A 39 6.38 -3.28 -3.06
N ASN A 40 7.38 -3.50 -3.93
CA ASN A 40 7.57 -2.73 -5.16
C ASN A 40 6.62 -3.16 -6.28
N LEU A 41 6.22 -4.43 -6.31
CA LEU A 41 5.31 -4.98 -7.32
C LEU A 41 3.91 -4.38 -7.22
N GLY A 42 3.38 -4.20 -6.01
CA GLY A 42 2.07 -3.55 -5.80
C GLY A 42 1.93 -2.20 -6.51
N PRO A 43 2.76 -1.18 -6.18
CA PRO A 43 2.74 0.10 -6.87
C PRO A 43 3.25 0.05 -8.32
N GLY A 44 4.10 -0.91 -8.66
CA GLY A 44 4.55 -1.14 -10.02
C GLY A 44 3.41 -1.55 -10.96
N LEU A 45 2.57 -2.51 -10.51
CA LEU A 45 1.43 -3.00 -11.28
C LEU A 45 0.24 -2.04 -11.26
N THR A 46 0.03 -1.31 -10.16
CA THR A 46 -1.14 -0.42 -10.02
C THR A 46 -0.89 1.01 -10.50
N GLN A 47 0.36 1.50 -10.44
CA GLN A 47 0.68 2.92 -10.67
C GLN A 47 1.96 3.11 -11.51
N GLY A 48 2.56 2.04 -12.05
CA GLY A 48 3.78 2.11 -12.86
C GLY A 48 5.06 2.44 -12.07
N PHE A 49 5.01 2.50 -10.74
CA PHE A 49 6.15 2.87 -9.90
C PHE A 49 6.76 1.67 -9.17
N PHE A 50 7.83 1.11 -9.73
CA PHE A 50 8.54 -0.06 -9.18
C PHE A 50 9.60 0.34 -8.13
N GLY A 51 9.14 0.86 -7.00
CA GLY A 51 10.03 1.36 -5.96
C GLY A 51 9.37 1.52 -4.60
N TYR A 52 10.21 1.87 -3.63
CA TYR A 52 9.78 2.15 -2.28
C TYR A 52 9.10 3.51 -2.19
N ARG A 53 8.02 3.57 -1.41
CA ARG A 53 7.35 4.82 -1.04
C ARG A 53 7.74 5.22 0.37
N ASP A 54 8.09 6.48 0.54
CA ASP A 54 7.99 7.14 1.83
C ASP A 54 6.77 8.04 1.80
N TYR A 55 6.03 8.05 2.91
CA TYR A 55 4.79 8.80 3.03
C TYR A 55 5.04 10.13 3.72
N ASP A 56 4.22 11.13 3.40
CA ASP A 56 4.23 12.38 4.12
C ASP A 56 3.71 12.16 5.55
N LEU A 57 4.57 12.44 6.53
CA LEU A 57 4.24 12.39 7.96
C LEU A 57 4.01 13.78 8.56
N LYS A 58 4.27 14.85 7.80
CA LYS A 58 4.16 16.23 8.28
C LYS A 58 2.75 16.78 8.16
N HIS A 59 1.96 16.36 7.18
CA HIS A 59 0.62 16.89 6.95
C HIS A 59 -0.58 15.91 7.04
N PRO A 60 -0.45 14.59 7.29
CA PRO A 60 -1.63 13.73 7.34
C PRO A 60 -2.52 14.07 8.54
N ASN A 61 -3.83 14.11 8.30
CA ASN A 61 -4.89 14.12 9.31
C ASN A 61 -5.36 12.71 9.67
N CYS A 62 -5.01 11.72 8.87
CA CYS A 62 -5.24 10.30 9.15
C CYS A 62 -4.00 9.50 8.73
N LEU A 63 -3.46 8.71 9.66
CA LEU A 63 -2.38 7.77 9.39
C LEU A 63 -2.90 6.35 9.59
N VAL A 64 -2.89 5.56 8.54
CA VAL A 64 -3.18 4.13 8.60
C VAL A 64 -1.86 3.36 8.54
N ALA A 65 -1.47 2.71 9.63
CA ALA A 65 -0.33 1.80 9.67
C ALA A 65 -0.83 0.37 9.42
N TRP A 66 -0.63 -0.11 8.18
CA TRP A 66 -1.10 -1.41 7.72
C TRP A 66 -0.03 -2.48 7.84
N CYS A 67 -0.25 -3.47 8.71
CA CYS A 67 0.66 -4.59 8.99
C CYS A 67 2.12 -4.15 9.23
N THR A 68 2.30 -2.99 9.87
CA THR A 68 3.63 -2.41 10.11
C THR A 68 3.66 -1.65 11.42
N ASP A 69 4.76 -1.81 12.16
CA ASP A 69 5.10 -0.95 13.29
C ASP A 69 6.16 0.07 12.83
N PRO A 70 5.75 1.31 12.48
CA PRO A 70 6.68 2.30 11.96
C PRO A 70 7.60 2.89 13.03
N LEU A 71 7.32 2.62 14.33
CA LEU A 71 8.19 3.01 15.44
C LEU A 71 9.33 2.01 15.66
N ALA A 72 9.09 0.72 15.37
CA ALA A 72 10.07 -0.33 15.55
C ALA A 72 10.87 -0.67 14.27
N SER A 73 10.17 -0.79 13.13
CA SER A 73 10.66 -1.59 11.99
C SER A 73 10.19 -1.11 10.61
N ASN A 74 10.36 0.18 10.30
CA ASN A 74 10.11 0.71 8.95
C ASN A 74 11.28 1.56 8.42
N ARG A 75 11.18 2.07 7.19
CA ARG A 75 12.11 3.07 6.65
C ARG A 75 11.97 4.38 7.44
N VAL A 76 13.08 5.11 7.52
CA VAL A 76 13.15 6.44 8.12
C VAL A 76 12.57 6.52 9.56
N LYS A 77 12.83 5.48 10.38
CA LYS A 77 12.34 5.40 11.78
C LYS A 77 12.52 6.68 12.60
N PRO A 78 13.66 7.39 12.53
CA PRO A 78 13.82 8.64 13.29
C PRO A 78 12.79 9.70 12.92
N ASN A 79 12.40 9.79 11.63
CA ASN A 79 11.38 10.74 11.19
C ASN A 79 9.99 10.34 11.72
N THR A 80 9.64 9.05 11.65
CA THR A 80 8.38 8.56 12.20
C THR A 80 8.31 8.78 13.70
N ILE A 81 9.32 8.39 14.47
CA ILE A 81 9.36 8.56 15.93
C ILE A 81 9.17 10.03 16.30
N ARG A 82 9.83 10.95 15.57
CA ARG A 82 9.68 12.40 15.77
C ARG A 82 8.25 12.89 15.49
N ARG A 83 7.63 12.44 14.40
CA ARG A 83 6.35 12.97 13.91
C ARG A 83 5.12 12.27 14.50
N PHE A 84 5.26 11.05 15.00
CA PHE A 84 4.11 10.24 15.42
C PHE A 84 3.27 10.91 16.50
N GLY A 85 3.90 11.55 17.50
CA GLY A 85 3.20 12.31 18.52
C GLY A 85 2.45 13.53 17.97
N GLU A 86 3.02 14.23 16.97
CA GLU A 86 2.35 15.34 16.30
C GLU A 86 1.10 14.88 15.53
N ILE A 87 1.20 13.73 14.85
CA ILE A 87 0.08 13.13 14.12
C ILE A 87 -1.01 12.72 15.10
N LEU A 88 -0.66 12.08 16.21
CA LEU A 88 -1.61 11.71 17.27
C LEU A 88 -2.35 12.92 17.85
N GLY A 89 -1.66 14.05 18.02
CA GLY A 89 -2.27 15.26 18.58
C GLY A 89 -3.20 16.01 17.62
N ARG A 90 -3.01 15.87 16.30
CA ARG A 90 -3.78 16.64 15.30
C ARG A 90 -4.79 15.82 14.49
N GLY A 91 -4.68 14.50 14.50
CA GLY A 91 -5.42 13.63 13.59
C GLY A 91 -5.55 12.21 14.13
N THR A 92 -6.10 11.33 13.30
CA THR A 92 -6.40 9.95 13.69
C THR A 92 -5.28 9.01 13.28
N VAL A 93 -4.93 8.09 14.17
CA VAL A 93 -3.98 7.01 13.88
C VAL A 93 -4.71 5.69 14.02
N ILE A 94 -4.75 4.93 12.93
CA ILE A 94 -5.37 3.61 12.85
C ILE A 94 -4.27 2.59 12.60
N VAL A 95 -4.23 1.52 13.38
CA VAL A 95 -3.26 0.44 13.21
C VAL A 95 -3.98 -0.85 12.89
N VAL A 96 -3.72 -1.40 11.70
CA VAL A 96 -4.20 -2.72 11.28
C VAL A 96 -3.06 -3.70 11.50
N ASP A 97 -3.09 -4.42 12.61
CA ASP A 97 -2.04 -5.37 12.97
C ASP A 97 -2.61 -6.47 13.86
N LEU A 98 -2.17 -7.70 13.62
CA LEU A 98 -2.46 -8.87 14.45
C LEU A 98 -1.95 -8.70 15.88
N ARG A 99 -0.79 -8.06 16.01
CA ARG A 99 -0.09 -7.87 17.27
C ARG A 99 -0.36 -6.47 17.77
N LEU A 100 -0.56 -6.35 19.08
CA LEU A 100 -0.52 -5.06 19.77
C LEU A 100 0.93 -4.53 19.77
N SER A 101 1.31 -3.85 18.68
CA SER A 101 2.62 -3.23 18.47
C SER A 101 2.78 -1.91 19.23
N ASN A 102 3.97 -1.29 19.19
CA ASN A 102 4.20 0.00 19.85
C ASN A 102 3.33 1.11 19.26
N ALA A 103 3.09 1.06 17.95
CA ALA A 103 2.19 1.95 17.27
C ALA A 103 0.74 1.66 17.65
N ALA A 104 0.33 0.38 17.68
CA ALA A 104 -1.03 -0.03 18.05
C ALA A 104 -1.40 0.40 19.48
N ALA A 105 -0.48 0.23 20.43
CA ALA A 105 -0.68 0.62 21.83
C ALA A 105 -0.90 2.14 22.03
N LYS A 106 -0.54 2.96 21.04
CA LYS A 106 -0.69 4.42 21.05
C LYS A 106 -1.72 4.92 20.06
N ALA A 107 -2.27 4.05 19.23
CA ALA A 107 -3.21 4.42 18.18
C ALA A 107 -4.57 4.81 18.78
N HIS A 108 -5.35 5.54 18.00
CA HIS A 108 -6.74 5.81 18.34
C HIS A 108 -7.59 4.55 18.13
N GLU A 109 -7.29 3.84 17.03
CA GLU A 109 -7.97 2.60 16.66
C GLU A 109 -6.94 1.51 16.39
N TRP A 110 -7.16 0.34 16.98
CA TRP A 110 -6.41 -0.87 16.68
C TRP A 110 -7.36 -1.94 16.15
N LEU A 111 -7.07 -2.43 14.94
CA LEU A 111 -7.85 -3.42 14.23
C LEU A 111 -7.08 -4.75 14.19
N PRO A 112 -7.32 -5.67 15.16
CA PRO A 112 -6.72 -6.99 15.18
C PRO A 112 -7.39 -7.92 14.17
N VAL A 113 -6.97 -7.82 12.90
CA VAL A 113 -7.41 -8.72 11.83
C VAL A 113 -6.96 -10.15 12.07
N LYS A 114 -7.62 -11.15 11.47
CA LYS A 114 -7.12 -12.53 11.48
C LYS A 114 -5.98 -12.68 10.46
N PRO A 115 -5.00 -13.60 10.69
CA PRO A 115 -3.92 -13.79 9.73
C PRO A 115 -4.47 -14.15 8.35
N GLY A 116 -4.01 -13.44 7.31
CA GLY A 116 -4.45 -13.66 5.93
C GLY A 116 -5.81 -13.06 5.55
N THR A 117 -6.45 -12.28 6.44
CA THR A 117 -7.75 -11.64 6.15
C THR A 117 -7.66 -10.12 5.97
N ASP A 118 -6.46 -9.56 5.88
CA ASP A 118 -6.25 -8.13 5.65
C ASP A 118 -6.69 -7.71 4.24
N GLY A 119 -6.52 -8.57 3.24
CA GLY A 119 -7.08 -8.34 1.90
C GLY A 119 -8.62 -8.21 1.90
N ALA A 120 -9.30 -9.01 2.72
CA ALA A 120 -10.76 -8.91 2.89
C ALA A 120 -11.14 -7.58 3.56
N LEU A 121 -10.39 -7.14 4.58
CA LEU A 121 -10.60 -5.83 5.20
C LEU A 121 -10.41 -4.68 4.19
N ALA A 122 -9.37 -4.73 3.37
CA ALA A 122 -9.13 -3.72 2.33
C ALA A 122 -10.30 -3.67 1.33
N GLY A 123 -10.81 -4.83 0.90
CA GLY A 123 -12.00 -4.93 0.05
C GLY A 123 -13.26 -4.39 0.72
N SER A 124 -13.48 -4.66 2.02
CA SER A 124 -14.60 -4.12 2.77
C SER A 124 -14.52 -2.58 2.92
N ILE A 125 -13.33 -2.02 3.14
CA ILE A 125 -13.14 -0.56 3.19
C ILE A 125 -13.50 0.05 1.82
N ALA A 126 -13.00 -0.53 0.72
CA ALA A 126 -13.34 -0.09 -0.62
C ALA A 126 -14.84 -0.18 -0.89
N HIS A 127 -15.49 -1.26 -0.45
CA HIS A 127 -16.94 -1.43 -0.57
C HIS A 127 -17.71 -0.30 0.12
N VAL A 128 -17.39 0.03 1.38
CA VAL A 128 -18.04 1.12 2.12
C VAL A 128 -17.79 2.47 1.44
N LEU A 129 -16.57 2.75 0.99
CA LEU A 129 -16.26 3.99 0.27
C LEU A 129 -17.12 4.17 -0.99
N LEU A 130 -17.39 3.07 -1.71
CA LEU A 130 -18.20 3.09 -2.92
C LEU A 130 -19.69 3.17 -2.62
N THR A 131 -20.22 2.37 -1.70
CA THR A 131 -21.66 2.39 -1.39
C THR A 131 -22.10 3.71 -0.74
N GLU A 132 -21.23 4.33 0.06
CA GLU A 132 -21.52 5.61 0.72
C GLU A 132 -21.16 6.84 -0.12
N GLY A 133 -20.60 6.68 -1.33
CA GLY A 133 -20.32 7.83 -2.20
C GLY A 133 -19.08 8.65 -1.82
N MET A 134 -18.17 8.09 -1.02
CA MET A 134 -17.02 8.77 -0.39
C MET A 134 -15.73 8.76 -1.21
N TRP A 135 -15.75 8.26 -2.44
CA TRP A 135 -14.55 8.25 -3.29
C TRP A 135 -14.27 9.63 -3.91
N SER A 136 -13.01 9.84 -4.33
CA SER A 136 -12.62 11.05 -5.06
C SER A 136 -13.11 10.99 -6.51
N ARG A 137 -14.18 11.73 -6.83
CA ARG A 137 -14.73 11.85 -8.18
C ARG A 137 -13.79 12.55 -9.16
N GLU A 138 -12.88 13.36 -8.66
CA GLU A 138 -11.87 14.04 -9.47
C GLU A 138 -10.84 13.07 -10.02
N PHE A 139 -10.45 12.08 -9.20
CA PHE A 139 -9.44 11.09 -9.56
C PHE A 139 -10.05 9.84 -10.20
N VAL A 140 -11.06 9.24 -9.56
CA VAL A 140 -11.66 7.98 -10.01
C VAL A 140 -12.59 8.19 -11.21
N GLY A 141 -13.41 9.24 -11.15
CA GLY A 141 -14.54 9.41 -12.06
C GLY A 141 -15.89 9.32 -11.34
N ASP A 142 -16.97 9.36 -12.11
CA ASP A 142 -18.34 9.32 -11.57
C ASP A 142 -19.34 8.76 -12.60
N PHE A 143 -20.57 8.49 -12.14
CA PHE A 143 -21.69 8.11 -12.99
C PHE A 143 -22.16 9.27 -13.87
N LYS A 144 -22.57 8.95 -15.10
CA LYS A 144 -23.07 9.96 -16.07
C LYS A 144 -24.25 10.77 -15.53
N ASP A 145 -25.11 10.12 -14.75
CA ASP A 145 -26.31 10.74 -14.17
C ASP A 145 -26.05 11.39 -12.80
N GLY A 146 -24.81 11.38 -12.31
CA GLY A 146 -24.41 11.94 -11.01
C GLY A 146 -24.99 11.21 -9.79
N ARG A 147 -25.67 10.08 -9.99
CA ARG A 147 -26.25 9.25 -8.93
C ARG A 147 -25.34 8.08 -8.64
N ASN A 148 -25.11 7.79 -7.36
CA ASN A 148 -24.37 6.61 -6.97
C ASN A 148 -25.20 5.34 -7.25
N LEU A 149 -24.72 4.48 -8.14
CA LEU A 149 -25.35 3.19 -8.45
C LEU A 149 -24.66 2.01 -7.74
N PHE A 150 -23.59 2.24 -6.96
CA PHE A 150 -22.97 1.19 -6.16
C PHE A 150 -23.87 0.82 -4.98
N VAL A 151 -24.59 -0.29 -5.11
CA VAL A 151 -25.47 -0.85 -4.08
C VAL A 151 -25.04 -2.28 -3.77
N ALA A 152 -24.90 -2.59 -2.48
CA ALA A 152 -24.46 -3.90 -2.04
C ALA A 152 -25.30 -5.04 -2.67
N GLY A 153 -24.62 -6.00 -3.28
CA GLY A 153 -25.25 -7.15 -3.94
C GLY A 153 -25.86 -6.86 -5.31
N GLN A 154 -25.71 -5.66 -5.86
CA GLN A 154 -26.18 -5.29 -7.20
C GLN A 154 -25.00 -5.04 -8.13
N THR A 155 -25.12 -5.54 -9.35
CA THR A 155 -24.18 -5.22 -10.42
C THR A 155 -24.48 -3.85 -11.01
N VAL A 156 -23.45 -3.24 -11.59
CA VAL A 156 -23.53 -1.92 -12.21
C VAL A 156 -23.17 -2.07 -13.68
N ASP A 157 -23.92 -1.40 -14.55
CA ASP A 157 -23.58 -1.33 -15.98
C ASP A 157 -22.26 -0.56 -16.15
N GLU A 158 -21.25 -1.22 -16.76
CA GLU A 158 -19.95 -0.61 -17.03
C GLU A 158 -20.07 0.65 -17.88
N ALA A 159 -21.07 0.74 -18.77
CA ALA A 159 -21.29 1.92 -19.61
C ALA A 159 -21.84 3.13 -18.84
N ALA A 160 -22.36 2.94 -17.62
CA ALA A 160 -22.93 4.00 -16.80
C ALA A 160 -21.87 4.84 -16.06
N PHE A 161 -20.66 4.30 -15.89
CA PHE A 161 -19.58 4.95 -15.15
C PHE A 161 -18.52 5.50 -16.11
N VAL A 162 -18.03 6.71 -15.84
CA VAL A 162 -16.95 7.34 -16.62
C VAL A 162 -15.72 7.44 -15.72
N GLU A 163 -14.75 6.56 -15.94
CA GLU A 163 -13.46 6.59 -15.25
C GLU A 163 -12.57 7.73 -15.77
N LYS A 164 -11.69 8.25 -14.89
CA LYS A 164 -10.69 9.29 -15.24
C LYS A 164 -9.27 8.75 -15.16
N GLU A 165 -8.74 8.60 -13.94
CA GLU A 165 -7.36 8.14 -13.68
C GLU A 165 -7.31 6.68 -13.19
N THR A 166 -8.46 6.00 -13.12
CA THR A 166 -8.57 4.59 -12.75
C THR A 166 -8.97 3.73 -13.95
N HIS A 167 -8.82 2.42 -13.81
CA HIS A 167 -9.23 1.48 -14.83
C HIS A 167 -9.88 0.23 -14.23
N GLY A 168 -11.08 -0.10 -14.71
CA GLY A 168 -11.76 -1.36 -14.45
C GLY A 168 -12.48 -1.42 -13.10
N LEU A 169 -12.84 -0.27 -12.50
CA LEU A 169 -13.53 -0.23 -11.21
C LEU A 169 -14.87 -0.97 -11.23
N VAL A 170 -15.73 -0.68 -12.22
CA VAL A 170 -17.05 -1.33 -12.32
C VAL A 170 -16.92 -2.82 -12.64
N LYS A 171 -15.94 -3.17 -13.49
CA LYS A 171 -15.62 -4.57 -13.76
C LYS A 171 -15.20 -5.32 -12.49
N TRP A 172 -14.38 -4.69 -11.64
CA TRP A 172 -14.00 -5.25 -10.34
C TRP A 172 -15.19 -5.35 -9.37
N TRP A 173 -16.06 -4.35 -9.35
CA TRP A 173 -17.28 -4.35 -8.54
C TRP A 173 -18.23 -5.50 -8.88
N ASN A 174 -18.30 -5.87 -10.15
CA ASN A 174 -19.20 -6.91 -10.67
C ASN A 174 -18.68 -8.35 -10.49
N LEU A 175 -17.48 -8.55 -9.91
CA LEU A 175 -16.91 -9.87 -9.60
C LEU A 175 -17.53 -10.49 -8.33
#